data_AF-A0A5N5XT24-F1
#
_entry.id   AF-A0A5N5XT24-F1
#
_cell.length_a   1.000
_cell.length_b   1.000
_cell.length_c   1.000
_cell.angle_alpha   90.00
_cell.angle_beta   90.00
_cell.angle_gamma   90.00
#
_symmetry.space_group_name_H-M   'P 1'
#
loop_
_entity.id
_entity.type
_entity.pdbx_description
1 polymer ?
#
loop_
_entity_poly.entity_id
_entity_poly.type
_entity_poly.pdbx_seq_one_letter_code
_entity_poly.pdbx_strand_id
1 'polypeptide(L)'
;VSVPCMFSGMPRVDYDEQLASHREGLLDIAKRAGYQVTWIDNNSGCKGACDRVEQYQIPENLKKKWCKDGECYDDILIDSLKQYLATIAKDDDRPRLIVLHQVGSHGPAYYKRAPEAYQPFKPTCDTNAIQGCSQTELLNSYDNTIVYTDHVLSQMINTLKEIS
;
A
#
# COMPACT_ATOMS: atom_id res chain seq x y z
N VAL A 1 -15.75 -3.63 7.65
CA VAL A 1 -14.44 -4.25 7.40
C VAL A 1 -14.19 -4.26 5.90
N SER A 2 -13.12 -3.63 5.40
CA SER A 2 -12.90 -3.43 3.94
C SER A 2 -11.90 -4.43 3.35
N VAL A 3 -10.67 -4.49 3.85
CA VAL A 3 -9.60 -5.32 3.27
C VAL A 3 -9.99 -6.80 3.18
N PRO A 4 -10.37 -7.49 4.28
CA PRO A 4 -10.83 -8.89 4.21
C PRO A 4 -12.01 -9.10 3.26
N CYS A 5 -12.96 -8.16 3.19
CA CYS A 5 -14.11 -8.26 2.30
C CYS A 5 -13.70 -8.21 0.82
N MET A 6 -12.77 -7.33 0.45
CA MET A 6 -12.30 -7.21 -0.95
C MET A 6 -11.60 -8.49 -1.42
N PHE A 7 -10.91 -9.20 -0.52
CA PHE A 7 -10.21 -10.44 -0.84
C PHE A 7 -11.03 -11.71 -0.60
N SER A 8 -12.22 -11.65 0.02
CA SER A 8 -13.00 -12.85 0.36
C SER A 8 -13.80 -13.43 -0.81
N GLY A 9 -14.02 -12.65 -1.88
CA GLY A 9 -14.94 -12.99 -2.96
C GLY A 9 -16.42 -12.87 -2.58
N MET A 10 -16.75 -12.22 -1.46
CA MET A 10 -18.12 -11.92 -1.04
C MET A 10 -18.52 -10.51 -1.48
N PRO A 11 -19.75 -10.29 -1.98
CA PRO A 11 -20.31 -8.96 -2.11
C PRO A 11 -20.41 -8.27 -0.74
N ARG A 12 -20.33 -6.93 -0.71
CA ARG A 12 -20.41 -6.13 0.52
C ARG A 12 -21.63 -6.46 1.39
N VAL A 13 -22.79 -6.68 0.77
CA VAL A 13 -24.06 -6.93 1.46
C VAL A 13 -24.14 -8.31 2.12
N ASP A 14 -23.33 -9.26 1.65
CA ASP A 14 -23.31 -10.65 2.10
C ASP A 14 -22.00 -11.01 2.83
N TYR A 15 -21.19 -10.00 3.18
CA TYR A 15 -19.91 -10.24 3.84
C TYR A 15 -20.11 -10.75 5.26
N ASP A 16 -19.55 -11.92 5.55
CA ASP A 16 -19.46 -12.51 6.87
C ASP A 16 -17.99 -12.70 7.26
N GLU A 17 -17.56 -12.05 8.34
CA GLU A 17 -16.17 -12.05 8.81
C GLU A 17 -15.70 -13.42 9.32
N GLN A 18 -16.56 -14.16 9.99
CA GLN A 18 -16.22 -15.49 10.50
C GLN A 18 -16.06 -16.47 9.33
N LEU A 19 -16.98 -16.43 8.37
CA LEU A 19 -16.88 -17.27 7.18
C LEU A 19 -15.69 -16.87 6.30
N ALA A 20 -15.43 -15.57 6.13
CA ALA A 20 -14.31 -15.08 5.32
C ALA A 20 -12.94 -15.52 5.88
N SER A 21 -12.79 -15.53 7.21
CA SER A 21 -11.53 -15.97 7.86
C SER A 21 -11.29 -17.48 7.77
N HIS A 22 -12.33 -18.29 7.59
CA HIS A 22 -12.26 -19.77 7.55
C HIS A 22 -12.33 -20.37 6.15
N ARG A 23 -12.29 -19.55 5.09
CA ARG A 23 -12.29 -20.02 3.71
C ARG A 23 -11.19 -19.39 2.87
N GLU A 24 -10.95 -19.97 1.69
CA GLU A 24 -10.05 -19.41 0.69
C GLU A 24 -10.61 -18.10 0.13
N GLY A 25 -9.74 -17.09 0.03
CA GLY A 25 -9.98 -15.85 -0.68
C GLY A 25 -9.24 -15.80 -2.02
N LEU A 26 -9.25 -14.62 -2.65
CA LEU A 26 -8.60 -14.36 -3.94
C LEU A 26 -7.12 -14.77 -3.94
N LEU A 27 -6.37 -14.42 -2.90
CA LEU A 27 -4.93 -14.67 -2.81
C LEU A 27 -4.63 -16.18 -2.69
N ASP A 28 -5.46 -16.92 -1.97
CA ASP A 28 -5.33 -18.38 -1.85
C ASP A 28 -5.61 -19.08 -3.19
N ILE A 29 -6.66 -18.65 -3.88
CA ILE A 29 -7.05 -19.21 -5.18
C ILE A 29 -5.97 -18.92 -6.22
N ALA A 30 -5.41 -17.70 -6.26
CA ALA A 30 -4.31 -17.34 -7.16
C ALA A 30 -3.08 -18.21 -6.90
N LYS A 31 -2.71 -18.39 -5.63
CA LYS A 31 -1.60 -19.27 -5.23
C LYS A 31 -1.84 -20.71 -5.66
N ARG A 32 -3.04 -21.25 -5.43
CA ARG A 32 -3.42 -22.60 -5.88
C ARG A 32 -3.40 -22.75 -7.40
N ALA A 33 -3.71 -21.69 -8.14
CA ALA A 33 -3.65 -21.65 -9.59
C ALA A 33 -2.20 -21.56 -10.15
N GLY A 34 -1.18 -21.55 -9.29
CA GLY A 34 0.23 -21.58 -9.69
C GLY A 34 0.92 -20.22 -9.66
N TYR A 35 0.26 -19.15 -9.18
CA TYR A 35 0.90 -17.85 -9.04
C TYR A 35 1.84 -17.81 -7.82
N GLN A 36 3.00 -17.17 -7.96
CA GLN A 36 3.70 -16.65 -6.78
C GLN A 36 2.94 -15.42 -6.28
N VAL A 37 2.36 -15.51 -5.07
CA VAL A 37 1.57 -14.43 -4.46
C VAL A 37 2.35 -13.81 -3.32
N THR A 38 2.55 -12.50 -3.40
CA THR A 38 3.39 -11.74 -2.45
C THR A 38 2.70 -10.46 -2.01
N TRP A 39 2.75 -10.17 -0.71
CA TRP A 39 2.24 -8.96 -0.10
C TRP A 39 3.39 -8.10 0.45
N ILE A 40 3.42 -6.83 0.08
CA ILE A 40 4.35 -5.82 0.61
C ILE A 40 3.51 -4.74 1.30
N ASP A 41 3.69 -4.59 2.62
CA ASP A 41 2.86 -3.73 3.46
C ASP A 41 3.61 -2.47 3.89
N ASN A 42 3.03 -1.30 3.64
CA ASN A 42 3.45 -0.03 4.24
C ASN A 42 2.32 0.60 5.09
N ASN A 43 1.31 -0.17 5.43
CA ASN A 43 0.17 0.27 6.23
C ASN A 43 0.23 -0.38 7.62
N SER A 44 -0.93 -0.71 8.17
CA SER A 44 -1.12 -1.30 9.49
C SER A 44 -1.33 -2.82 9.39
N GLY A 45 -0.83 -3.45 8.32
CA GLY A 45 -0.99 -4.87 8.04
C GLY A 45 -2.22 -5.21 7.19
N CYS A 46 -2.24 -6.45 6.71
CA CYS A 46 -3.21 -6.97 5.74
C CYS A 46 -4.54 -7.47 6.34
N LYS A 47 -4.73 -7.34 7.66
CA LYS A 47 -5.97 -7.72 8.37
C LYS A 47 -6.38 -9.20 8.14
N GLY A 48 -5.40 -10.10 8.07
CA GLY A 48 -5.62 -11.53 7.85
C GLY A 48 -5.68 -11.96 6.38
N ALA A 49 -5.83 -11.01 5.44
CA ALA A 49 -5.96 -11.35 4.02
C ALA A 49 -4.69 -11.97 3.42
N CYS A 50 -3.52 -11.70 4.00
CA CYS A 50 -2.22 -12.14 3.52
C CYS A 50 -1.57 -13.25 4.37
N ASP A 51 -2.27 -13.81 5.35
CA ASP A 51 -1.69 -14.76 6.32
C ASP A 51 -1.19 -16.07 5.69
N ARG A 52 -1.70 -16.40 4.49
CA ARG A 52 -1.44 -17.67 3.79
C ARG A 52 -0.58 -17.51 2.53
N VAL A 53 -0.06 -16.31 2.27
CA VAL A 53 0.81 -16.00 1.13
C VAL A 53 2.15 -15.41 1.58
N GLU A 54 3.08 -15.21 0.66
CA GLU A 54 4.38 -14.63 1.00
C GLU A 54 4.20 -13.18 1.46
N GLN A 55 4.81 -12.82 2.59
CA GLN A 55 4.86 -11.43 3.07
C GLN A 55 6.29 -10.93 2.97
N TYR A 56 6.55 -10.07 1.99
CA TYR A 56 7.89 -9.51 1.79
C TYR A 56 8.18 -8.49 2.89
N GLN A 57 9.23 -8.76 3.66
CA GLN A 57 9.65 -7.87 4.73
C GLN A 57 10.51 -6.75 4.14
N ILE A 58 10.01 -5.52 4.25
CA ILE A 58 10.73 -4.34 3.75
C ILE A 58 12.09 -4.23 4.47
N PRO A 59 13.21 -4.22 3.72
CA PRO A 59 14.55 -4.15 4.28
C PRO A 59 14.82 -2.89 5.12
N GLU A 60 15.65 -3.01 6.16
CA GLU A 60 15.97 -1.90 7.08
C GLU A 60 16.64 -0.70 6.40
N ASN A 61 17.40 -0.89 5.33
CA ASN A 61 17.97 0.21 4.56
C ASN A 61 16.90 1.06 3.87
N LEU A 62 15.80 0.45 3.40
CA LEU A 62 14.67 1.19 2.84
C LEU A 62 13.87 1.90 3.93
N LYS A 63 13.70 1.26 5.10
CA LYS A 63 13.07 1.93 6.25
C LYS A 63 13.87 3.15 6.70
N LYS A 64 15.20 3.07 6.77
CA LYS A 64 16.07 4.22 7.08
C LYS A 64 15.97 5.36 6.06
N LYS A 65 15.67 5.04 4.81
CA LYS A 65 15.53 6.03 3.72
C LYS A 65 14.17 6.73 3.76
N TRP A 66 13.09 5.97 3.95
CA TRP A 66 11.73 6.45 3.71
C TRP A 66 10.90 6.67 4.96
N CYS A 67 11.36 6.18 6.12
CA CYS A 67 10.62 6.29 7.37
C CYS A 67 11.20 7.37 8.28
N LYS A 68 10.32 8.15 8.89
CA LYS A 68 10.63 9.13 9.92
C LYS A 68 9.55 9.09 10.99
N ASP A 69 9.96 9.06 12.26
CA ASP A 69 9.05 9.10 13.43
C ASP A 69 7.96 8.00 13.41
N GLY A 70 8.32 6.81 12.93
CA GLY A 70 7.42 5.65 12.87
C GLY A 70 6.47 5.60 11.69
N GLU A 71 6.55 6.56 10.76
CA GLU A 71 5.75 6.59 9.53
C GLU A 71 6.65 6.63 8.31
N CYS A 72 6.21 5.99 7.23
CA CYS A 72 7.00 5.83 6.02
C CYS A 72 6.25 6.37 4.80
N TYR A 73 6.97 7.05 3.92
CA TYR A 73 6.46 7.45 2.62
C TYR A 73 6.27 6.23 1.70
N ASP A 74 5.17 6.21 0.94
CA ASP A 74 4.79 5.07 0.08
C ASP A 74 5.77 4.80 -1.08
N ASP A 75 6.73 5.69 -1.39
CA ASP A 75 7.90 5.38 -2.25
C ASP A 75 8.67 4.14 -1.76
N ILE A 76 8.60 3.81 -0.46
CA ILE A 76 9.16 2.59 0.09
C ILE A 76 8.62 1.33 -0.59
N LEU A 77 7.36 1.34 -1.04
CA LEU A 77 6.75 0.22 -1.76
C LEU A 77 7.34 0.06 -3.16
N ILE A 78 7.70 1.16 -3.82
CA ILE A 78 8.32 1.14 -5.14
C ILE A 78 9.74 0.59 -5.06
N ASP A 79 10.54 1.09 -4.11
CA ASP A 79 11.89 0.58 -3.90
C ASP A 79 11.87 -0.89 -3.44
N SER A 80 10.88 -1.29 -2.63
CA SER A 80 10.69 -2.67 -2.22
C SER A 80 10.29 -3.57 -3.38
N LEU A 81 9.38 -3.11 -4.26
CA LEU A 81 9.02 -3.83 -5.48
C LEU A 81 10.24 -4.05 -6.37
N LYS A 82 11.06 -3.01 -6.61
CA LYS A 82 12.29 -3.13 -7.40
C LYS A 82 13.27 -4.14 -6.81
N GLN A 83 13.51 -4.09 -5.49
CA GLN A 83 14.37 -5.06 -4.83
C GLN A 83 13.81 -6.48 -4.88
N TYR A 84 12.51 -6.65 -4.65
CA TYR A 84 11.85 -7.96 -4.75
C TYR A 84 11.96 -8.54 -6.17
N LEU A 85 11.70 -7.74 -7.20
CA LEU A 85 11.80 -8.21 -8.58
C LEU A 85 13.23 -8.62 -8.95
N ALA A 86 14.24 -7.93 -8.42
CA ALA A 86 15.65 -8.26 -8.65
C ALA A 86 16.09 -9.58 -7.99
N THR A 87 15.33 -10.14 -7.04
CA THR A 87 15.64 -11.46 -6.45
C THR A 87 15.11 -12.62 -7.28
N ILE A 88 14.25 -12.35 -8.28
CA ILE A 88 13.66 -13.37 -9.12
C ILE A 88 14.70 -13.90 -10.10
N ALA A 89 14.85 -15.22 -10.14
CA ALA A 89 15.76 -15.87 -11.07
C ALA A 89 15.28 -15.65 -12.51
N LYS A 90 16.22 -15.45 -13.45
CA LYS A 90 15.89 -15.13 -14.86
C LYS A 90 15.12 -16.24 -15.58
N ASP A 91 15.24 -17.46 -15.11
CA ASP A 91 14.56 -18.67 -15.61
C ASP A 91 13.26 -19.00 -14.86
N ASP A 92 12.86 -18.19 -13.87
CA ASP A 92 11.59 -18.34 -13.16
C ASP A 92 10.47 -17.63 -13.93
N ASP A 93 9.73 -18.42 -14.70
CA ASP A 93 8.61 -17.98 -15.56
C ASP A 93 7.23 -18.03 -14.87
N ARG A 94 7.20 -18.29 -13.55
CA ARG A 94 5.93 -18.39 -12.81
C ARG A 94 5.18 -17.06 -12.84
N PRO A 95 3.86 -17.07 -13.12
CA PRO A 95 3.05 -15.87 -13.04
C PRO A 95 3.02 -15.34 -11.61
N ARG A 96 2.92 -14.02 -11.44
CA ARG A 96 3.03 -13.37 -10.12
C ARG A 96 1.87 -12.44 -9.86
N LEU A 97 1.36 -12.48 -8.62
CA LEU A 97 0.40 -11.53 -8.10
C LEU A 97 1.04 -10.83 -6.90
N ILE A 98 1.42 -9.57 -7.07
CA ILE A 98 2.08 -8.77 -6.05
C ILE A 98 1.11 -7.70 -5.56
N VAL A 99 0.85 -7.65 -4.25
CA VAL A 99 0.03 -6.63 -3.61
C VAL A 99 0.93 -5.63 -2.89
N LEU A 100 0.84 -4.35 -3.27
CA LEU A 100 1.45 -3.25 -2.55
C LEU A 100 0.38 -2.53 -1.73
N HIS A 101 0.45 -2.61 -0.40
CA HIS A 101 -0.55 -2.03 0.49
C HIS A 101 -0.07 -0.69 1.06
N GLN A 102 -0.50 0.38 0.40
CA GLN A 102 -0.16 1.77 0.73
C GLN A 102 -0.83 2.27 2.01
N VAL A 103 -0.20 3.25 2.66
CA VAL A 103 -0.88 4.12 3.65
C VAL A 103 -1.82 5.08 2.93
N GLY A 104 -1.39 5.64 1.80
CA GLY A 104 -2.14 6.62 1.02
C GLY A 104 -2.56 7.83 1.86
N SER A 105 -3.85 8.14 1.85
CA SER A 105 -4.41 9.32 2.52
C SER A 105 -4.82 9.09 3.99
N HIS A 106 -4.18 8.16 4.72
CA HIS A 106 -4.57 7.84 6.09
C HIS A 106 -4.42 9.06 7.03
N GLY A 107 -5.54 9.48 7.63
CA GLY A 107 -5.62 10.57 8.61
C GLY A 107 -5.39 10.11 10.06
N PRO A 108 -5.53 11.00 11.05
CA PRO A 108 -5.74 12.44 10.90
C PRO A 108 -4.46 13.18 10.43
N ALA A 109 -3.30 12.52 10.43
CA ALA A 109 -2.00 13.12 10.10
C ALA A 109 -1.73 13.27 8.59
N TYR A 110 -2.64 13.90 7.83
CA TYR A 110 -2.52 14.03 6.36
C TYR A 110 -1.22 14.71 5.92
N TYR A 111 -0.77 15.72 6.68
CA TYR A 111 0.48 16.46 6.43
C TYR A 111 1.75 15.57 6.41
N LYS A 112 1.69 14.37 6.97
CA LYS A 112 2.80 13.41 6.97
C LYS A 112 2.74 12.40 5.82
N ARG A 113 1.74 12.47 4.94
CA ARG A 113 1.54 11.50 3.84
C ARG A 113 2.32 11.83 2.58
N ALA A 114 2.71 13.09 2.39
CA ALA A 114 3.41 13.56 1.20
C ALA A 114 4.70 14.29 1.58
N PRO A 115 5.84 14.04 0.91
CA PRO A 115 7.03 14.88 1.01
C PRO A 115 6.76 16.30 0.48
N GLU A 116 7.56 17.29 0.90
CA GLU A 116 7.38 18.71 0.55
C GLU A 116 7.22 18.96 -0.96
N ALA A 117 7.99 18.26 -1.80
CA ALA A 117 7.92 18.37 -3.26
C ALA A 117 6.54 17.99 -3.86
N TYR A 118 5.71 17.26 -3.11
CA TYR A 118 4.37 16.81 -3.49
C TYR A 118 3.28 17.55 -2.70
N GLN A 119 3.59 18.73 -2.15
CA GLN A 119 2.63 19.56 -1.42
C GLN A 119 2.35 20.92 -2.09
N PRO A 120 1.81 20.95 -3.33
CA PRO A 120 1.55 22.20 -4.04
C PRO A 120 0.44 23.06 -3.40
N PHE A 121 -0.50 22.47 -2.67
CA PHE A 121 -1.62 23.18 -2.08
C PHE A 121 -1.30 23.69 -0.68
N LYS A 122 -1.47 25.00 -0.47
CA LYS A 122 -1.14 25.71 0.78
C LYS A 122 -2.22 26.74 1.11
N PRO A 123 -2.44 27.08 2.40
CA PRO A 123 -1.80 26.52 3.60
C PRO A 123 -2.23 25.07 3.90
N THR A 124 -1.46 24.34 4.73
CA THR A 124 -1.74 22.96 5.18
C THR A 124 -2.10 22.90 6.67
N CYS A 125 -2.79 21.83 7.06
CA CYS A 125 -3.17 21.47 8.42
C CYS A 125 -2.12 20.52 9.01
N ASP A 126 -1.08 21.09 9.61
CA ASP A 126 0.10 20.35 10.08
C ASP A 126 -0.08 19.84 11.53
N THR A 127 -1.24 19.23 11.81
CA THR A 127 -1.59 18.70 13.14
C THR A 127 -2.53 17.51 13.04
N ASN A 128 -2.54 16.66 14.08
CA ASN A 128 -3.54 15.58 14.21
C ASN A 128 -4.88 16.10 14.75
N ALA A 129 -4.90 17.29 15.36
CA ALA A 129 -6.10 17.94 15.86
C ALA A 129 -6.83 18.69 14.73
N ILE A 130 -7.23 17.95 13.68
CA ILE A 130 -7.73 18.49 12.40
C ILE A 130 -8.97 19.39 12.54
N GLN A 131 -9.74 19.23 13.63
CA GLN A 131 -10.87 20.09 13.97
C GLN A 131 -10.49 21.54 14.26
N GLY A 132 -9.21 21.81 14.57
CA GLY A 132 -8.68 23.15 14.78
C GLY A 132 -8.22 23.85 13.51
N CYS A 133 -8.15 23.13 12.38
CA CYS A 133 -7.79 23.69 11.09
C CYS A 133 -9.01 24.24 10.36
N SER A 134 -8.79 25.21 9.49
CA SER A 134 -9.81 25.59 8.52
C SER A 134 -10.11 24.44 7.56
N GLN A 135 -11.30 24.44 6.98
CA GLN A 135 -11.69 23.47 5.96
C GLN A 135 -10.71 23.50 4.77
N THR A 136 -10.25 24.68 4.37
CA THR A 136 -9.27 24.85 3.28
C THR A 136 -7.93 24.20 3.61
N GLU A 137 -7.37 24.40 4.80
CA GLU A 137 -6.11 23.76 5.21
C GLU A 137 -6.23 22.24 5.22
N LEU A 138 -7.36 21.72 5.68
CA LEU A 138 -7.62 20.28 5.71
C LEU A 138 -7.73 19.70 4.30
N LEU A 139 -8.49 20.36 3.42
CA LEU A 139 -8.63 19.95 2.00
C LEU A 139 -7.28 19.99 1.29
N ASN A 140 -6.52 21.08 1.42
CA ASN A 140 -5.18 21.19 0.84
C ASN A 140 -4.25 20.06 1.31
N SER A 141 -4.30 19.73 2.61
CA SER A 141 -3.48 18.64 3.17
C SER A 141 -3.88 17.29 2.60
N TYR A 142 -5.18 17.04 2.47
CA TYR A 142 -5.71 15.82 1.86
C TYR A 142 -5.34 15.73 0.38
N ASP A 143 -5.52 16.79 -0.40
CA ASP A 143 -5.23 16.84 -1.83
C ASP A 143 -3.73 16.63 -2.12
N ASN A 144 -2.85 17.15 -1.25
CA ASN A 144 -1.42 16.85 -1.32
C ASN A 144 -1.12 15.35 -1.16
N THR A 145 -1.90 14.61 -0.36
CA THR A 145 -1.76 13.14 -0.26
C THR A 145 -2.16 12.43 -1.56
N ILE A 146 -3.10 13.00 -2.31
CA ILE A 146 -3.53 12.47 -3.62
C ILE A 146 -2.47 12.73 -4.68
N VAL A 147 -1.86 13.92 -4.69
CA VAL A 147 -0.71 14.25 -5.56
C VAL A 147 0.43 13.25 -5.34
N TYR A 148 0.73 12.92 -4.08
CA TYR A 148 1.76 11.94 -3.79
C TYR A 148 1.37 10.50 -4.17
N THR A 149 0.10 10.12 -3.98
CA THR A 149 -0.43 8.82 -4.43
C THR A 149 -0.33 8.68 -5.96
N ASP A 150 -0.65 9.74 -6.72
CA ASP A 150 -0.50 9.77 -8.17
C ASP A 150 0.96 9.49 -8.60
N HIS A 151 1.93 10.13 -7.95
CA HIS A 151 3.35 9.87 -8.17
C HIS A 151 3.71 8.40 -7.91
N VAL A 152 3.30 7.83 -6.77
CA VAL A 152 3.60 6.43 -6.42
C VAL A 152 3.01 5.46 -7.46
N LEU A 153 1.76 5.67 -7.88
CA LEU A 153 1.13 4.85 -8.92
C LEU A 153 1.85 4.97 -10.27
N SER A 154 2.26 6.18 -10.65
CA SER A 154 3.06 6.42 -11.86
C SER A 154 4.40 5.69 -11.81
N GLN A 155 5.12 5.77 -10.67
CA GLN A 155 6.37 5.04 -10.48
C GLN A 155 6.19 3.52 -10.51
N MET A 156 5.11 2.99 -9.96
CA MET A 156 4.77 1.57 -10.04
C MET A 156 4.59 1.14 -11.50
N ILE A 157 3.79 1.87 -12.27
CA ILE A 157 3.56 1.57 -13.70
C ILE A 157 4.87 1.63 -14.49
N ASN A 158 5.71 2.64 -14.24
CA ASN A 158 7.00 2.77 -14.93
C ASN A 158 7.96 1.64 -14.57
N THR A 159 8.01 1.23 -13.30
CA THR A 159 8.79 0.07 -12.85
C THR A 159 8.36 -1.20 -13.58
N LEU A 160 7.06 -1.41 -13.79
CA LEU A 160 6.56 -2.58 -14.52
C LEU A 160 6.84 -2.52 -16.03
N LYS A 161 6.91 -1.33 -16.63
CA LYS A 161 7.29 -1.17 -18.06
C LYS A 161 8.78 -1.45 -18.31
N GLU A 162 9.65 -1.25 -17.33
CA GLU A 162 11.09 -1.51 -17.46
C GLU A 162 11.42 -3.01 -17.48
N ILE A 163 10.52 -3.85 -16.96
CA ILE A 163 10.69 -5.31 -16.87
C ILE A 163 9.87 -6.09 -17.92
N SER A 164 8.97 -5.41 -18.64
CA SER A 164 8.10 -6.01 -19.67
C SER A 164 8.76 -6.07 -21.04
#